data_AF-A0A0V0XEA4-F1
#
_entry.id   AF-A0A0V0XEA4-F1
#
_cell.length_a   1.000
_cell.length_b   1.000
_cell.length_c   1.000
_cell.angle_alpha   90.00
_cell.angle_beta   90.00
_cell.angle_gamma   90.00
#
_symmetry.space_group_name_H-M   'P 1'
#
loop_
_entity.id
_entity.type
_entity.pdbx_description
1 polymer ?
#
loop_
_entity_poly.entity_id
_entity_poly.type
_entity_poly.pdbx_seq_one_letter_code
_entity_poly.pdbx_strand_id
1 'polypeptide(L)'
;LETIFCKLALYYDWLFFNPESESVMLLEPAILMARNFLPSQPEQAFSILEFLALTAYEFYPPMRQQILACVRGSFRKIISDHVLPSMDVFFALPNWDEKAKQKVWNLCHDDIPTSVKLQNTEIQRMTTGVDEQDEMQQQQQQLVNIESKQCRSEEDWEAVKLNRLLGQLDPKLRVCVKKLSEVRTESSSSCKAMVDLLMAMFQLEKFDQEQATLLAECLCLLFKMFFAHRLLPDNLSNFEQQQQLLQQHQQQQDYSDDNFNEPLFMIFRNLCLTPEDDPSRKPLLLLLAKMYEKQQRLGYFFLYFLQYNGSTIKSKTMTPYKDLAKLVGNSLDEMLEQDLKICARDDYRLFFLLLPHVYKACLLYTSRCA
;
A
#
# COMPACT_ATOMS: atom_id res chain seq x y z
N LEU A 1 -11.79 -8.46 -3.54
CA LEU A 1 -11.82 -7.05 -3.09
C LEU A 1 -13.24 -6.58 -2.85
N GLU A 2 -14.18 -6.82 -3.77
CA GLU A 2 -15.62 -6.79 -3.44
C GLU A 2 -15.89 -7.59 -2.16
N THR A 3 -15.36 -8.82 -2.05
CA THR A 3 -15.50 -9.65 -0.85
C THR A 3 -14.89 -9.02 0.42
N ILE A 4 -13.84 -8.19 0.31
CA ILE A 4 -13.21 -7.54 1.47
C ILE A 4 -14.04 -6.34 1.91
N PHE A 5 -14.50 -5.51 0.97
CA PHE A 5 -15.38 -4.38 1.27
C PHE A 5 -16.74 -4.85 1.81
N CYS A 6 -17.30 -5.94 1.26
CA CYS A 6 -18.51 -6.55 1.79
C CYS A 6 -18.33 -7.07 3.22
N LYS A 7 -17.21 -7.75 3.52
CA LYS A 7 -16.91 -8.22 4.89
C LYS A 7 -16.65 -7.06 5.85
N LEU A 8 -16.01 -5.99 5.38
CA LEU A 8 -15.80 -4.79 6.19
C LEU A 8 -17.12 -4.08 6.48
N ALA A 9 -17.97 -3.89 5.46
CA ALA A 9 -19.31 -3.32 5.64
C ALA A 9 -20.16 -4.17 6.59
N LEU A 10 -20.06 -5.50 6.49
CA LEU A 10 -20.76 -6.44 7.37
C LEU A 10 -20.36 -6.31 8.84
N TYR A 11 -19.11 -5.93 9.11
CA TYR A 11 -18.56 -5.83 10.48
C TYR A 11 -18.30 -4.41 10.96
N TYR A 12 -18.64 -3.38 10.18
CA TYR A 12 -18.31 -2.00 10.54
C TYR A 12 -18.95 -1.60 11.87
N ASP A 13 -20.21 -1.98 12.07
CA ASP A 13 -20.96 -1.74 13.32
C ASP A 13 -20.33 -2.46 14.52
N TRP A 14 -19.72 -3.64 14.31
CA TRP A 14 -19.07 -4.39 15.38
C TRP A 14 -17.84 -3.70 15.96
N LEU A 15 -17.12 -2.92 15.14
CA LEU A 15 -15.85 -2.31 15.54
C LEU A 15 -16.04 -1.18 16.54
N PHE A 16 -17.21 -0.54 16.53
CA PHE A 16 -17.54 0.62 17.35
C PHE A 16 -18.82 0.44 18.17
N PHE A 17 -19.33 -0.79 18.24
CA PHE A 17 -20.58 -1.10 18.91
C PHE A 17 -20.58 -0.67 20.38
N ASN A 18 -21.62 0.06 20.78
CA ASN A 18 -21.88 0.41 22.17
C ASN A 18 -23.08 -0.40 22.72
N PRO A 19 -22.84 -1.40 23.59
CA PRO A 19 -23.90 -2.27 24.11
C PRO A 19 -24.95 -1.55 24.98
N GLU A 20 -24.67 -0.34 25.46
CA GLU A 20 -25.61 0.43 26.29
C GLU A 20 -26.61 1.25 25.46
N SER A 21 -26.22 1.69 24.25
CA SER A 21 -27.03 2.60 23.44
C SER A 21 -27.53 2.02 22.12
N GLU A 22 -26.92 0.92 21.64
CA GLU A 22 -27.17 0.38 20.32
C GLU A 22 -27.87 -0.98 20.36
N SER A 23 -28.66 -1.26 19.31
CA SER A 23 -29.43 -2.48 19.20
C SER A 23 -28.59 -3.64 18.66
N VAL A 24 -28.80 -4.85 19.21
CA VAL A 24 -28.17 -6.10 18.74
C VAL A 24 -28.46 -6.40 17.26
N MET A 25 -29.52 -5.81 16.67
CA MET A 25 -29.87 -5.96 15.26
C MET A 25 -28.78 -5.44 14.29
N LEU A 26 -27.88 -4.56 14.76
CA LEU A 26 -26.72 -4.13 13.96
C LEU A 26 -25.67 -5.25 13.83
N LEU A 27 -25.64 -6.18 14.80
CA LEU A 27 -24.63 -7.23 14.88
C LEU A 27 -25.13 -8.55 14.26
N GLU A 28 -26.42 -8.82 14.43
CA GLU A 28 -27.09 -10.07 14.06
C GLU A 28 -26.81 -10.57 12.63
N PRO A 29 -26.87 -9.74 11.57
CA PRO A 29 -26.72 -10.22 10.20
C PRO A 29 -25.38 -10.93 9.96
N ALA A 30 -24.29 -10.42 10.55
CA ALA A 30 -22.96 -10.96 10.35
C ALA A 30 -22.77 -12.34 11.00
N ILE A 31 -23.20 -12.49 12.26
CA ILE A 31 -23.01 -13.73 13.01
C ILE A 31 -23.97 -14.83 12.55
N LEU A 32 -25.21 -14.47 12.18
CA LEU A 32 -26.16 -15.43 11.64
C LEU A 32 -25.78 -15.89 10.24
N MET A 33 -25.19 -15.01 9.42
CA MET A 33 -24.62 -15.40 8.13
C MET A 33 -23.51 -16.44 8.33
N ALA A 34 -22.56 -16.19 9.24
CA ALA A 34 -21.51 -17.16 9.55
C ALA A 34 -22.10 -18.52 10.02
N ARG A 35 -23.13 -18.49 10.89
CA ARG A 35 -23.82 -19.70 11.35
C ARG A 35 -24.50 -20.47 10.21
N ASN A 36 -25.20 -19.76 9.32
CA ASN A 36 -25.93 -20.35 8.21
C ASN A 36 -25.00 -20.98 7.17
N PHE A 37 -23.74 -20.52 7.07
CA PHE A 37 -22.74 -21.16 6.23
C PHE A 37 -22.22 -22.50 6.78
N LEU A 38 -22.29 -22.76 8.09
CA LEU A 38 -21.68 -23.96 8.69
C LEU A 38 -22.14 -25.30 8.07
N PRO A 39 -23.44 -25.54 7.78
CA PRO A 39 -23.89 -26.83 7.25
C PRO A 39 -23.44 -27.11 5.82
N SER A 40 -23.24 -26.07 5.00
CA SER A 40 -23.02 -26.21 3.57
C SER A 40 -21.65 -25.74 3.09
N GLN A 41 -21.06 -24.73 3.74
CA GLN A 41 -19.87 -24.00 3.30
C GLN A 41 -19.04 -23.51 4.51
N PRO A 42 -18.49 -24.41 5.34
CA PRO A 42 -17.79 -24.06 6.58
C PRO A 42 -16.57 -23.14 6.36
N GLU A 43 -15.87 -23.27 5.24
CA GLU A 43 -14.75 -22.40 4.87
C GLU A 43 -15.14 -20.92 4.77
N GLN A 44 -16.37 -20.62 4.32
CA GLN A 44 -16.86 -19.24 4.24
C GLN A 44 -17.15 -18.69 5.63
N ALA A 45 -17.70 -19.51 6.53
CA ALA A 45 -17.88 -19.13 7.93
C ALA A 45 -16.53 -18.80 8.60
N PHE A 46 -15.50 -19.65 8.40
CA PHE A 46 -14.16 -19.39 8.91
C PHE A 46 -13.59 -18.10 8.36
N SER A 47 -13.69 -17.89 7.05
CA SER A 47 -13.16 -16.71 6.37
C SER A 47 -13.83 -15.40 6.80
N ILE A 48 -15.09 -15.46 7.25
CA ILE A 48 -15.85 -14.31 7.76
C ILE A 48 -15.45 -14.02 9.21
N LEU A 49 -15.38 -15.04 10.07
CA LEU A 49 -14.96 -14.89 11.46
C LEU A 49 -13.49 -14.49 11.60
N GLU A 50 -12.61 -15.08 10.79
CA GLU A 50 -11.19 -14.70 10.74
C GLU A 50 -11.03 -13.25 10.28
N PHE A 51 -11.83 -12.81 9.30
CA PHE A 51 -11.80 -11.43 8.86
C PHE A 51 -12.19 -10.47 9.98
N LEU A 52 -13.26 -10.76 10.75
CA LEU A 52 -13.60 -9.96 11.93
C LEU A 52 -12.43 -9.90 12.91
N ALA A 53 -11.79 -11.05 13.20
CA ALA A 53 -10.68 -11.07 14.13
C ALA A 53 -9.50 -10.22 13.65
N LEU A 54 -9.06 -10.41 12.42
CA LEU A 54 -7.97 -9.61 11.82
C LEU A 54 -8.33 -8.11 11.82
N THR A 55 -9.57 -7.78 11.45
CA THR A 55 -10.04 -6.39 11.41
C THR A 55 -10.09 -5.80 12.82
N ALA A 56 -10.54 -6.53 13.84
CA ALA A 56 -10.55 -6.04 15.21
C ALA A 56 -9.13 -5.69 15.73
N TYR A 57 -8.10 -6.45 15.32
CA TYR A 57 -6.71 -6.18 15.70
C TYR A 57 -6.05 -5.07 14.87
N GLU A 58 -6.42 -4.91 13.59
CA GLU A 58 -5.67 -4.09 12.63
C GLU A 58 -6.44 -2.91 12.03
N PHE A 59 -7.76 -2.78 12.26
CA PHE A 59 -8.59 -1.75 11.63
C PHE A 59 -8.17 -0.33 12.01
N TYR A 60 -8.04 -0.06 13.31
CA TYR A 60 -7.55 1.23 13.80
C TYR A 60 -6.74 1.03 15.10
N PRO A 61 -5.44 0.71 14.98
CA PRO A 61 -4.58 0.37 16.12
C PRO A 61 -4.55 1.34 17.31
N PRO A 62 -4.69 2.68 17.15
CA PRO A 62 -4.74 3.61 18.28
C PRO A 62 -5.95 3.39 19.19
N MET A 63 -7.05 2.91 18.62
CA MET A 63 -8.22 2.47 19.37
C MET A 63 -8.30 0.94 19.45
N ARG A 64 -7.22 0.20 19.17
CA ARG A 64 -7.26 -1.28 19.18
C ARG A 64 -7.90 -1.82 20.43
N GLN A 65 -7.48 -1.34 21.60
CA GLN A 65 -8.04 -1.83 22.86
C GLN A 65 -9.54 -1.51 22.99
N GLN A 66 -9.98 -0.36 22.48
CA GLN A 66 -11.40 0.02 22.46
C GLN A 66 -12.17 -0.81 21.44
N ILE A 67 -11.67 -1.02 20.23
CA ILE A 67 -12.27 -1.85 19.19
C ILE A 67 -12.36 -3.31 19.65
N LEU A 68 -11.29 -3.85 20.23
CA LEU A 68 -11.30 -5.19 20.83
C LEU A 68 -12.33 -5.27 21.96
N ALA A 69 -12.48 -4.22 22.78
CA ALA A 69 -13.51 -4.16 23.81
C ALA A 69 -14.93 -4.08 23.22
N CYS A 70 -15.15 -3.31 22.15
CA CYS A 70 -16.41 -3.23 21.41
C CYS A 70 -16.77 -4.57 20.77
N VAL A 71 -15.83 -5.24 20.11
CA VAL A 71 -16.04 -6.56 19.49
C VAL A 71 -16.29 -7.63 20.55
N ARG A 72 -15.55 -7.63 21.67
CA ARG A 72 -15.84 -8.49 22.83
C ARG A 72 -17.23 -8.22 23.40
N GLY A 73 -17.58 -6.94 23.56
CA GLY A 73 -18.91 -6.50 23.99
C GLY A 73 -20.01 -6.97 23.05
N SER A 74 -19.75 -6.93 21.74
CA SER A 74 -20.65 -7.43 20.69
C SER A 74 -20.90 -8.91 20.83
N PHE A 75 -19.86 -9.73 21.02
CA PHE A 75 -20.01 -11.17 21.27
C PHE A 75 -20.82 -11.44 22.54
N ARG A 76 -20.57 -10.73 23.64
CA ARG A 76 -21.36 -10.86 24.88
C ARG A 76 -22.83 -10.50 24.65
N LYS A 77 -23.10 -9.40 23.93
CA LYS A 77 -24.45 -8.90 23.63
C LYS A 77 -25.26 -9.87 22.77
N ILE A 78 -24.63 -10.48 21.76
CA ILE A 78 -25.25 -11.51 20.89
C ILE A 78 -25.68 -12.73 21.69
N ILE A 79 -24.86 -13.17 22.65
CA ILE A 79 -25.17 -14.32 23.52
C ILE A 79 -26.26 -13.94 24.53
N SER A 80 -26.17 -12.77 25.17
CA SER A 80 -27.14 -12.32 26.17
C SER A 80 -28.53 -12.11 25.59
N ASP A 81 -28.61 -11.61 24.36
CA ASP A 81 -29.87 -11.34 23.67
C ASP A 81 -30.35 -12.56 22.86
N HIS A 82 -29.71 -13.72 23.03
CA HIS A 82 -30.07 -15.01 22.43
C HIS A 82 -30.07 -15.05 20.88
N VAL A 83 -29.34 -14.14 20.23
CA VAL A 83 -29.11 -14.19 18.78
C VAL A 83 -28.29 -15.43 18.41
N LEU A 84 -27.29 -15.77 19.24
CA LEU A 84 -26.54 -17.01 19.13
C LEU A 84 -26.50 -17.73 20.50
N PRO A 85 -26.85 -19.03 20.58
CA PRO A 85 -26.84 -19.75 21.86
C PRO A 85 -25.45 -19.89 22.49
N SER A 86 -24.42 -20.19 21.68
CA SER A 86 -23.02 -20.27 22.10
C SER A 86 -22.11 -20.14 20.88
N MET A 87 -20.89 -19.62 21.08
CA MET A 87 -19.83 -19.62 20.07
C MET A 87 -19.24 -21.02 19.81
N ASP A 88 -19.51 -22.01 20.68
CA ASP A 88 -19.03 -23.39 20.53
C ASP A 88 -19.46 -24.04 19.20
N VAL A 89 -20.58 -23.58 18.64
CA VAL A 89 -21.08 -24.03 17.33
C VAL A 89 -20.05 -23.85 16.21
N PHE A 90 -19.16 -22.86 16.32
CA PHE A 90 -18.09 -22.61 15.37
C PHE A 90 -16.82 -23.41 15.70
N PHE A 91 -16.51 -23.58 16.98
CA PHE A 91 -15.25 -24.19 17.43
C PHE A 91 -15.25 -25.72 17.38
N ALA A 92 -16.42 -26.36 17.29
CA ALA A 92 -16.56 -27.81 17.18
C ALA A 92 -16.17 -28.38 15.79
N LEU A 93 -15.89 -27.53 14.80
CA LEU A 93 -15.67 -27.96 13.41
C LEU A 93 -14.23 -28.45 13.15
N PRO A 94 -14.05 -29.57 12.44
CA PRO A 94 -12.75 -29.99 11.94
C PRO A 94 -12.30 -29.11 10.76
N ASN A 95 -10.98 -28.93 10.60
CA ASN A 95 -10.30 -28.19 9.50
C ASN A 95 -10.24 -26.66 9.61
N TRP A 96 -10.59 -26.06 10.74
CA TRP A 96 -10.31 -24.65 10.96
C TRP A 96 -8.84 -24.46 11.36
N ASP A 97 -8.09 -23.60 10.65
CA ASP A 97 -6.71 -23.21 11.00
C ASP A 97 -6.61 -22.79 12.48
N GLU A 98 -5.71 -23.44 13.21
CA GLU A 98 -5.62 -23.30 14.67
C GLU A 98 -5.23 -21.88 15.10
N LYS A 99 -4.41 -21.17 14.30
CA LYS A 99 -4.01 -19.80 14.62
C LYS A 99 -5.17 -18.82 14.42
N ALA A 100 -5.92 -18.96 13.34
CA ALA A 100 -7.12 -18.16 13.08
C ALA A 100 -8.20 -18.43 14.14
N LYS A 101 -8.43 -19.71 14.45
CA LYS A 101 -9.35 -20.16 15.50
C LYS A 101 -9.00 -19.57 16.86
N GLN A 102 -7.72 -19.57 17.24
CA GLN A 102 -7.26 -18.98 18.50
C GLN A 102 -7.50 -17.47 18.56
N LYS A 103 -7.30 -16.74 17.45
CA LYS A 103 -7.57 -15.28 17.41
C LYS A 103 -9.05 -14.98 17.65
N VAL A 104 -9.96 -15.74 17.03
CA VAL A 104 -11.40 -15.58 17.26
C VAL A 104 -11.78 -16.00 18.68
N TRP A 105 -11.20 -17.08 19.19
CA TRP A 105 -11.41 -17.54 20.58
C TRP A 105 -11.07 -16.44 21.60
N ASN A 106 -9.93 -15.77 21.45
CA ASN A 106 -9.47 -14.68 22.34
C ASN A 106 -10.35 -13.42 22.30
N LEU A 107 -11.19 -13.28 21.28
CA LEU A 107 -12.20 -12.22 21.18
C LEU A 107 -13.52 -12.61 21.83
N CYS A 108 -13.78 -13.91 21.97
CA CYS A 108 -15.00 -14.43 22.60
C CYS A 108 -14.83 -14.60 24.12
N HIS A 109 -13.60 -14.81 24.59
CA HIS A 109 -13.28 -15.11 25.98
C HIS A 109 -12.30 -14.08 26.56
N ASP A 110 -12.62 -13.56 27.76
CA ASP A 110 -11.88 -12.52 28.47
C ASP A 110 -10.59 -13.00 29.16
N ASP A 111 -9.80 -13.83 28.49
CA ASP A 111 -8.48 -14.15 29.02
C ASP A 111 -7.53 -12.98 28.75
N ILE A 112 -7.42 -12.08 29.74
CA ILE A 112 -6.31 -11.14 29.85
C ILE A 112 -5.03 -12.01 29.94
N PRO A 113 -4.08 -11.94 28.98
CA PRO A 113 -2.79 -12.56 29.18
C PRO A 113 -2.07 -11.72 30.23
N THR A 114 -2.14 -12.13 31.48
CA THR A 114 -1.29 -11.59 32.54
C THR A 114 0.14 -12.03 32.22
N SER A 115 0.95 -11.08 31.74
CA SER A 115 2.41 -11.17 31.66
C SER A 115 2.98 -12.48 31.10
N VAL A 116 3.24 -12.51 29.78
CA VAL A 116 4.27 -13.42 29.26
C VAL A 116 5.61 -12.87 29.75
N LYS A 117 6.14 -13.43 30.84
CA LYS A 117 7.56 -13.34 31.15
C LYS A 117 8.30 -13.99 29.99
N LEU A 118 8.96 -13.17 29.17
CA LEU A 118 10.03 -13.61 28.29
C LEU A 118 11.08 -14.30 29.16
N GLN A 119 11.06 -15.63 29.22
CA GLN A 119 12.16 -16.40 29.76
C GLN A 119 13.30 -16.35 28.74
N ASN A 120 14.27 -15.48 29.01
CA ASN A 120 15.61 -15.61 28.50
C ASN A 120 16.13 -16.99 28.90
N THR A 121 16.21 -17.90 27.94
CA THR A 121 17.01 -19.12 28.11
C THR A 121 18.37 -18.83 27.52
N GLU A 122 19.26 -18.33 28.38
CA GLU A 122 20.70 -18.31 28.13
C GLU A 122 21.17 -19.77 28.00
N ILE A 123 21.65 -20.14 26.82
CA ILE A 123 22.51 -21.31 26.67
C ILE A 123 23.95 -20.78 26.63
N GLN A 124 24.59 -20.74 27.80
CA GLN A 124 26.03 -20.77 27.90
C GLN A 124 26.54 -22.09 27.33
N ARG A 125 27.53 -22.06 26.42
CA ARG A 125 28.58 -23.08 26.37
C ARG A 125 29.86 -22.50 25.79
N MET A 126 30.90 -22.66 26.60
CA MET A 126 32.29 -22.26 26.38
C MET A 126 32.92 -22.92 25.15
N THR A 127 33.90 -22.22 24.63
CA THR A 127 34.97 -22.64 23.72
C THR A 127 35.52 -24.04 23.98
N THR A 128 35.73 -24.81 22.91
CA THR A 128 36.99 -25.53 22.59
C THR A 128 36.87 -26.08 21.17
N GLY A 129 37.92 -25.91 20.36
CA GLY A 129 37.95 -26.31 18.96
C GLY A 129 38.18 -27.81 18.75
N VAL A 130 37.89 -28.26 17.54
CA VAL A 130 38.77 -28.99 16.58
C VAL A 130 37.87 -29.60 15.50
N ASP A 131 38.23 -29.29 14.25
CA ASP A 131 38.04 -29.98 12.97
C ASP A 131 36.82 -30.89 12.73
N GLU A 132 36.04 -30.52 11.71
CA GLU A 132 35.53 -31.42 10.66
C GLU A 132 34.89 -30.56 9.53
N GLN A 133 35.75 -29.97 8.70
CA GLN A 133 35.40 -29.49 7.36
C GLN A 133 35.46 -30.69 6.40
N ASP A 134 34.41 -30.94 5.61
CA ASP A 134 34.56 -31.20 4.15
C ASP A 134 33.32 -31.61 3.33
N GLU A 135 32.08 -31.66 3.87
CA GLU A 135 30.93 -32.08 3.03
C GLU A 135 29.84 -31.02 2.77
N MET A 136 30.02 -29.79 3.24
CA MET A 136 28.98 -28.74 3.14
C MET A 136 29.43 -27.48 2.38
N GLN A 137 30.37 -27.58 1.43
CA GLN A 137 30.79 -26.44 0.60
C GLN A 137 30.47 -26.59 -0.90
N GLN A 138 30.15 -27.79 -1.39
CA GLN A 138 29.88 -27.99 -2.83
C GLN A 138 28.44 -27.63 -3.24
N GLN A 139 27.45 -27.74 -2.35
CA GLN A 139 26.06 -27.37 -2.68
C GLN A 139 25.79 -25.86 -2.62
N GLN A 140 26.56 -25.10 -1.83
CA GLN A 140 26.34 -23.66 -1.68
C GLN A 140 26.99 -22.83 -2.81
N GLN A 141 28.04 -23.36 -3.45
CA GLN A 141 28.67 -22.72 -4.63
C GLN A 141 27.88 -22.92 -5.94
N GLN A 142 27.00 -23.92 -6.03
CA GLN A 142 26.14 -24.11 -7.20
C GLN A 142 24.96 -23.12 -7.22
N LEU A 143 24.35 -22.80 -6.08
CA LEU A 143 23.23 -21.84 -6.00
C LEU A 143 23.68 -20.39 -6.24
N VAL A 144 24.84 -20.00 -5.70
CA VAL A 144 25.43 -18.65 -5.93
C VAL A 144 25.86 -18.44 -7.39
N ASN A 145 26.30 -19.50 -8.09
CA ASN A 145 26.68 -19.41 -9.50
C ASN A 145 25.48 -19.38 -10.48
N ILE A 146 24.32 -19.89 -10.08
CA ILE A 146 23.09 -19.85 -10.89
C ILE A 146 22.44 -18.46 -10.80
N GLU A 147 22.34 -17.88 -9.61
CA GLU A 147 21.80 -16.52 -9.41
C GLU A 147 22.68 -15.43 -10.06
N SER A 148 24.01 -15.57 -9.98
CA SER A 148 24.95 -14.61 -10.58
C SER A 148 25.03 -14.69 -12.12
N LYS A 149 24.74 -15.85 -12.73
CA LYS A 149 24.62 -15.97 -14.20
C LYS A 149 23.31 -15.38 -14.74
N GLN A 150 22.22 -15.51 -13.98
CA GLN A 150 20.90 -15.02 -14.38
C GLN A 150 20.82 -13.49 -14.28
N CYS A 151 21.45 -12.90 -13.24
CA CYS A 151 21.47 -11.45 -13.01
C CYS A 151 22.30 -10.66 -14.05
N ARG A 152 23.45 -11.19 -14.51
CA ARG A 152 24.28 -10.50 -15.53
C ARG A 152 23.59 -10.31 -16.88
N SER A 153 22.75 -11.25 -17.29
CA SER A 153 22.03 -11.15 -18.57
C SER A 153 20.91 -10.11 -18.56
N GLU A 154 20.38 -9.78 -17.37
CA GLU A 154 19.24 -8.89 -17.20
C GLU A 154 19.64 -7.41 -17.29
N GLU A 155 20.74 -7.04 -16.64
CA GLU A 155 21.31 -5.69 -16.71
C GLU A 155 21.79 -5.33 -18.12
N ASP A 156 22.36 -6.30 -18.85
CA ASP A 156 22.83 -6.11 -20.22
C ASP A 156 21.69 -5.82 -21.21
N TRP A 157 20.55 -6.53 -21.12
CA TRP A 157 19.42 -6.24 -22.03
C TRP A 157 18.73 -4.92 -21.69
N GLU A 158 18.66 -4.53 -20.41
CA GLU A 158 18.07 -3.26 -20.00
C GLU A 158 18.89 -2.08 -20.52
N ALA A 159 20.22 -2.17 -20.45
CA ALA A 159 21.11 -1.18 -21.04
C ALA A 159 20.95 -1.11 -22.57
N VAL A 160 20.86 -2.26 -23.25
CA VAL A 160 20.62 -2.30 -24.71
C VAL A 160 19.25 -1.70 -25.07
N LYS A 161 18.20 -2.03 -24.32
CA LYS A 161 16.86 -1.48 -24.54
C LYS A 161 16.83 0.03 -24.30
N LEU A 162 17.41 0.50 -23.21
CA LEU A 162 17.48 1.93 -22.90
C LEU A 162 18.19 2.69 -24.04
N ASN A 163 19.33 2.18 -24.53
CA ASN A 163 20.04 2.79 -25.65
C ASN A 163 19.21 2.85 -26.94
N ARG A 164 18.41 1.81 -27.23
CA ARG A 164 17.50 1.79 -28.38
C ARG A 164 16.39 2.83 -28.27
N LEU A 165 15.81 2.99 -27.07
CA LEU A 165 14.78 3.99 -26.80
C LEU A 165 15.36 5.41 -26.90
N LEU A 166 16.54 5.63 -26.31
CA LEU A 166 17.28 6.88 -26.41
C LEU A 166 17.50 7.30 -27.87
N GLY A 167 17.83 6.35 -28.75
CA GLY A 167 18.03 6.61 -30.19
C GLY A 167 16.81 7.15 -30.93
N GLN A 168 15.60 6.97 -30.40
CA GLN A 168 14.32 7.41 -31.01
C GLN A 168 13.73 8.65 -30.33
N LEU A 169 14.20 8.99 -29.12
CA LEU A 169 13.82 10.22 -28.43
C LEU A 169 14.39 11.45 -29.13
N ASP A 170 13.64 12.56 -29.03
CA ASP A 170 14.11 13.89 -29.39
C ASP A 170 15.50 14.17 -28.79
N PRO A 171 16.43 14.79 -29.55
CA PRO A 171 17.78 15.05 -29.07
C PRO A 171 17.86 15.76 -27.72
N LYS A 172 16.96 16.71 -27.42
CA LYS A 172 16.94 17.42 -26.12
C LYS A 172 16.57 16.46 -24.98
N LEU A 173 15.53 15.66 -25.16
CA LEU A 173 15.10 14.67 -24.16
C LEU A 173 16.17 13.60 -23.96
N ARG A 174 16.78 13.11 -25.05
CA ARG A 174 17.83 12.09 -25.01
C ARG A 174 18.99 12.48 -24.12
N VAL A 175 19.48 13.72 -24.23
CA VAL A 175 20.58 14.23 -23.41
C VAL A 175 20.18 14.24 -21.93
N CYS A 176 18.97 14.72 -21.61
CA CYS A 176 18.48 14.77 -20.24
C CYS A 176 18.26 13.38 -19.62
N VAL A 177 17.67 12.43 -20.37
CA VAL A 177 17.48 11.05 -19.89
C VAL A 177 18.82 10.35 -19.68
N LYS A 178 19.80 10.58 -20.56
CA LYS A 178 21.16 10.04 -20.38
C LYS A 178 21.81 10.59 -19.11
N LYS A 179 21.77 11.92 -18.91
CA LYS A 179 22.26 12.55 -17.68
C LYS A 179 21.57 11.98 -16.43
N LEU A 180 20.24 11.84 -16.47
CA LEU A 180 19.47 11.25 -15.37
C LEU A 180 19.93 9.81 -15.07
N SER A 181 20.23 9.02 -16.11
CA SER A 181 20.70 7.64 -15.94
C SER A 181 22.08 7.52 -15.27
N GLU A 182 22.92 8.55 -15.41
CA GLU A 182 24.27 8.63 -14.84
C GLU A 182 24.24 9.03 -13.36
N VAL A 183 23.30 9.90 -12.96
CA VAL A 183 23.19 10.40 -11.57
C VAL A 183 22.12 9.70 -10.72
N ARG A 184 21.56 8.59 -11.21
CA ARG A 184 20.38 7.93 -10.62
C ARG A 184 20.53 7.44 -9.18
N THR A 185 21.76 7.32 -8.67
CA THR A 185 22.06 6.87 -7.30
C THR A 185 22.11 8.02 -6.29
N GLU A 186 22.14 9.27 -6.75
CA GLU A 186 22.21 10.46 -5.91
C GLU A 186 20.87 11.21 -5.94
N SER A 187 20.11 11.21 -4.84
CA SER A 187 18.76 11.78 -4.76
C SER A 187 18.69 13.27 -5.20
N SER A 188 19.56 14.14 -4.70
CA SER A 188 19.56 15.58 -5.07
C SER A 188 19.93 15.82 -6.54
N SER A 189 21.00 15.17 -7.02
CA SER A 189 21.48 15.26 -8.40
C SER A 189 20.44 14.72 -9.39
N SER A 190 19.81 13.58 -9.07
CA SER A 190 18.78 12.95 -9.90
C SER A 190 17.49 13.77 -9.94
N CYS A 191 17.05 14.37 -8.82
CA CYS A 191 15.91 15.28 -8.82
C CYS A 191 16.17 16.50 -9.71
N LYS A 192 17.37 17.10 -9.63
CA LYS A 192 17.75 18.21 -10.52
C LYS A 192 17.76 17.78 -12.00
N ALA A 193 18.34 16.63 -12.31
CA ALA A 193 18.33 16.09 -13.68
C ALA A 193 16.90 15.82 -14.19
N MET A 194 15.99 15.44 -13.29
CA MET A 194 14.58 15.27 -13.62
C MET A 194 13.88 16.60 -13.92
N VAL A 195 14.16 17.64 -13.14
CA VAL A 195 13.65 19.00 -13.41
C VAL A 195 14.18 19.50 -14.76
N ASP A 196 15.48 19.31 -15.04
CA ASP A 196 16.08 19.64 -16.34
C ASP A 196 15.37 18.91 -17.49
N LEU A 197 15.00 17.64 -17.30
CA LEU A 197 14.25 16.84 -18.28
C LEU A 197 12.84 17.39 -18.52
N LEU A 198 12.11 17.75 -17.45
CA LEU A 198 10.78 18.35 -17.58
C LEU A 198 10.84 19.70 -18.31
N MET A 199 11.84 20.52 -18.02
CA MET A 199 12.07 21.77 -18.74
C MET A 199 12.37 21.54 -20.23
N ALA A 200 13.20 20.54 -20.56
CA ALA A 200 13.45 20.17 -21.95
C ALA A 200 12.17 19.71 -22.66
N MET A 201 11.32 18.94 -21.99
CA MET A 201 10.01 18.51 -22.49
C MET A 201 9.08 19.70 -22.79
N PHE A 202 9.02 20.70 -21.92
CA PHE A 202 8.22 21.90 -22.15
C PHE A 202 8.72 22.79 -23.29
N GLN A 203 10.01 22.70 -23.63
CA GLN A 203 10.63 23.45 -24.72
C GLN A 203 10.56 22.75 -26.08
N LEU A 204 9.88 21.59 -26.17
CA LEU A 204 9.63 20.94 -27.45
C LEU A 204 8.50 21.66 -28.19
N GLU A 205 8.68 21.83 -29.50
CA GLU A 205 7.62 22.38 -30.36
C GLU A 205 6.38 21.48 -30.36
N LYS A 206 6.58 20.16 -30.24
CA LYS A 206 5.52 19.17 -30.13
C LYS A 206 5.97 17.99 -29.26
N PHE A 207 5.28 17.77 -28.15
CA PHE A 207 5.39 16.56 -27.34
C PHE A 207 4.12 15.73 -27.49
N ASP A 208 4.17 14.73 -28.38
CA ASP A 208 3.02 13.91 -28.75
C ASP A 208 3.06 12.50 -28.14
N GLN A 209 2.10 11.67 -28.54
CA GLN A 209 1.91 10.31 -28.03
C GLN A 209 3.16 9.43 -28.22
N GLU A 210 3.89 9.60 -29.32
CA GLU A 210 5.07 8.80 -29.62
C GLU A 210 6.23 9.18 -28.69
N GLN A 211 6.56 10.48 -28.62
CA GLN A 211 7.61 10.96 -27.71
C GLN A 211 7.29 10.69 -26.24
N ALA A 212 6.02 10.83 -25.84
CA ALA A 212 5.58 10.50 -24.50
C ALA A 212 5.72 9.01 -24.17
N THR A 213 5.39 8.12 -25.12
CA THR A 213 5.54 6.67 -24.94
C THR A 213 7.01 6.27 -24.79
N LEU A 214 7.88 6.81 -25.65
CA LEU A 214 9.32 6.56 -25.58
C LEU A 214 9.92 7.08 -24.26
N LEU A 215 9.54 8.28 -23.84
CA LEU A 215 10.03 8.88 -22.60
C LEU A 215 9.53 8.10 -21.37
N ALA A 216 8.26 7.73 -21.35
CA ALA A 216 7.68 6.91 -20.30
C ALA A 216 8.40 5.56 -20.18
N GLU A 217 8.67 4.87 -21.28
CA GLU A 217 9.41 3.60 -21.26
C GLU A 217 10.82 3.77 -20.70
N CYS A 218 11.54 4.83 -21.08
CA CYS A 218 12.85 5.14 -20.51
C CYS A 218 12.76 5.35 -18.99
N LEU A 219 11.81 6.18 -18.52
CA LEU A 219 11.67 6.48 -17.10
C LEU A 219 11.23 5.26 -16.28
N CYS A 220 10.32 4.43 -16.79
CA CYS A 220 9.92 3.19 -16.14
C CYS A 220 11.09 2.19 -16.01
N LEU A 221 11.99 2.14 -16.99
CA LEU A 221 13.22 1.34 -16.88
C LEU A 221 14.15 1.92 -15.81
N LEU A 222 14.41 3.23 -15.84
CA LEU A 222 15.30 3.89 -14.87
C LEU A 222 14.78 3.78 -13.43
N PHE A 223 13.46 3.83 -13.25
CA PHE A 223 12.81 3.75 -11.94
C PHE A 223 12.39 2.33 -11.56
N LYS A 224 12.79 1.30 -12.32
CA LYS A 224 12.40 -0.11 -12.05
C LYS A 224 12.65 -0.52 -10.60
N MET A 225 13.86 -0.23 -10.09
CA MET A 225 14.22 -0.54 -8.70
C MET A 225 13.40 0.26 -7.70
N PHE A 226 13.22 1.57 -7.94
CA PHE A 226 12.39 2.43 -7.10
C PHE A 226 10.95 1.91 -7.01
N PHE A 227 10.36 1.52 -8.14
CA PHE A 227 9.05 0.89 -8.16
C PHE A 227 9.02 -0.48 -7.49
N ALA A 228 10.12 -1.23 -7.43
CA ALA A 228 10.16 -2.52 -6.75
C ALA A 228 10.10 -2.36 -5.21
N HIS A 229 10.69 -1.29 -4.68
CA HIS A 229 10.75 -1.04 -3.23
C HIS A 229 9.41 -0.68 -2.60
N ARG A 230 9.31 -0.88 -1.28
CA ARG A 230 8.19 -0.41 -0.46
C ARG A 230 8.42 1.06 -0.12
N LEU A 231 7.36 1.88 -0.23
CA LEU A 231 7.42 3.30 0.13
C LEU A 231 7.54 3.52 1.64
N LEU A 232 7.04 2.56 2.43
CA LEU A 232 7.07 2.62 3.89
C LEU A 232 8.23 1.78 4.42
N PRO A 233 9.06 2.34 5.32
CA PRO A 233 10.14 1.61 5.98
C PRO A 233 9.68 0.30 6.64
N ASP A 234 10.49 -0.75 6.51
CA ASP A 234 10.18 -2.08 7.06
C ASP A 234 10.16 -2.09 8.60
N ASN A 235 10.88 -1.18 9.24
CA ASN A 235 10.92 -1.01 10.69
C ASN A 235 9.65 -0.37 11.29
N LEU A 236 8.71 0.10 10.46
CA LEU A 236 7.37 0.49 10.90
C LEU A 236 6.55 -0.78 11.16
N SER A 237 6.85 -1.44 12.26
CA SER A 237 6.18 -2.65 12.73
C SER A 237 4.86 -2.32 13.45
N ASN A 238 4.73 -1.13 14.03
CA ASN A 238 3.53 -0.69 14.74
C ASN A 238 2.94 0.57 14.10
N PHE A 239 1.65 0.52 13.78
CA PHE A 239 0.85 1.62 13.23
C PHE A 239 0.92 2.91 14.08
N GLU A 240 1.26 2.84 15.37
CA GLU A 240 1.51 4.01 16.23
C GLU A 240 2.69 4.87 15.74
N GLN A 241 3.76 4.26 15.22
CA GLN A 241 4.88 4.99 14.62
C GLN A 241 4.49 5.57 13.25
N GLN A 242 3.63 4.86 12.51
CA GLN A 242 3.08 5.28 11.22
C GLN A 242 2.08 6.44 11.37
N GLN A 243 1.35 6.45 12.49
CA GLN A 243 0.44 7.53 12.86
C GLN A 243 1.18 8.69 13.53
N GLN A 244 2.26 8.44 14.27
CA GLN A 244 3.20 9.50 14.69
C GLN A 244 3.83 10.17 13.48
N LEU A 245 4.20 9.43 12.42
CA LEU A 245 4.60 10.03 11.15
C LEU A 245 3.46 10.92 10.62
N LEU A 246 2.23 10.42 10.46
CA LEU A 246 1.08 11.24 10.03
C LEU A 246 0.83 12.50 10.88
N GLN A 247 0.92 12.40 12.22
CA GLN A 247 0.71 13.51 13.14
C GLN A 247 1.88 14.50 13.13
N GLN A 248 3.12 14.03 13.05
CA GLN A 248 4.31 14.86 12.85
C GLN A 248 4.22 15.60 11.51
N HIS A 249 3.79 14.93 10.42
CA HIS A 249 3.60 15.53 9.10
C HIS A 249 2.46 16.58 9.09
N GLN A 250 1.47 16.48 9.98
CA GLN A 250 0.40 17.49 10.11
C GLN A 250 0.78 18.67 11.03
N GLN A 251 1.70 18.48 11.99
CA GLN A 251 2.07 19.48 12.99
C GLN A 251 3.38 20.22 12.67
N GLN A 252 4.30 19.62 11.91
CA GLN A 252 5.54 20.26 11.48
C GLN A 252 5.37 20.86 10.08
N GLN A 253 5.40 22.19 9.99
CA GLN A 253 5.49 22.95 8.73
C GLN A 253 6.83 22.74 7.99
N ASP A 254 7.76 21.99 8.56
CA ASP A 254 9.18 21.91 8.18
C ASP A 254 9.71 20.46 8.19
N TYR A 255 8.88 19.48 7.81
CA TYR A 255 9.44 18.18 7.44
C TYR A 255 10.31 18.41 6.21
N SER A 256 11.59 18.08 6.30
CA SER A 256 12.46 18.18 5.13
C SER A 256 11.82 17.36 4.02
N ASP A 257 11.78 17.96 2.82
CA ASP A 257 11.30 17.39 1.56
C ASP A 257 11.99 16.05 1.19
N ASP A 258 12.88 15.51 2.04
CA ASP A 258 13.79 14.39 1.82
C ASP A 258 13.09 13.09 1.43
N ASN A 259 11.95 12.75 2.06
CA ASN A 259 11.16 11.56 1.66
C ASN A 259 10.47 11.72 0.29
N PHE A 260 10.36 12.96 -0.21
CA PHE A 260 9.83 13.28 -1.52
C PHE A 260 10.91 13.76 -2.51
N ASN A 261 12.19 13.66 -2.14
CA ASN A 261 13.34 13.95 -2.98
C ASN A 261 13.68 12.75 -3.87
N GLU A 262 12.68 12.29 -4.61
CA GLU A 262 12.83 11.25 -5.63
C GLU A 262 12.43 11.80 -7.00
N PRO A 263 13.17 11.45 -8.08
CA PRO A 263 12.89 11.94 -9.43
C PRO A 263 11.43 11.75 -9.86
N LEU A 264 10.81 10.61 -9.53
CA LEU A 264 9.40 10.37 -9.88
C LEU A 264 8.47 11.44 -9.29
N PHE A 265 8.69 11.80 -8.02
CA PHE A 265 7.86 12.77 -7.31
C PHE A 265 8.03 14.19 -7.83
N MET A 266 9.11 14.49 -8.57
CA MET A 266 9.25 15.76 -9.28
C MET A 266 8.18 15.91 -10.37
N ILE A 267 7.79 14.83 -11.05
CA ILE A 267 6.70 14.87 -12.06
C ILE A 267 5.37 15.19 -11.36
N PHE A 268 5.06 14.47 -10.28
CA PHE A 268 3.83 14.69 -9.51
C PHE A 268 3.77 16.10 -8.94
N ARG A 269 4.88 16.61 -8.40
CA ARG A 269 4.98 17.97 -7.86
C ARG A 269 4.71 19.02 -8.92
N ASN A 270 5.34 18.90 -10.09
CA ASN A 270 5.09 19.83 -11.20
C ASN A 270 3.62 19.78 -11.63
N LEU A 271 3.04 18.59 -11.80
CA LEU A 271 1.62 18.47 -12.16
C LEU A 271 0.68 19.10 -11.12
N CYS A 272 0.99 18.95 -9.83
CA CYS A 272 0.14 19.51 -8.76
C CYS A 272 0.28 21.04 -8.61
N LEU A 273 1.41 21.61 -9.03
CA LEU A 273 1.66 23.05 -8.97
C LEU A 273 1.24 23.79 -10.25
N THR A 274 1.16 23.10 -11.39
CA THR A 274 0.70 23.65 -12.65
C THR A 274 -0.83 23.85 -12.65
N PRO A 275 -1.35 25.08 -12.88
CA PRO A 275 -2.78 25.36 -12.96
C PRO A 275 -3.52 24.50 -14.00
N GLU A 276 -4.82 24.28 -13.82
CA GLU A 276 -5.64 23.42 -14.69
C GLU A 276 -5.76 23.94 -16.13
N ASP A 277 -5.69 25.25 -16.31
CA ASP A 277 -5.78 25.97 -17.57
C ASP A 277 -4.41 26.16 -18.27
N ASP A 278 -3.31 25.85 -17.59
CA ASP A 278 -1.98 26.02 -18.12
C ASP A 278 -1.66 24.93 -19.19
N PRO A 279 -1.23 25.31 -20.40
CA PRO A 279 -0.92 24.36 -21.47
C PRO A 279 0.19 23.36 -21.11
N SER A 280 1.12 23.72 -20.21
CA SER A 280 2.19 22.84 -19.72
C SER A 280 1.68 21.65 -18.90
N ARG A 281 0.41 21.70 -18.43
CA ARG A 281 -0.24 20.59 -17.72
C ARG A 281 -0.44 19.36 -18.62
N LYS A 282 -0.73 19.57 -19.91
CA LYS A 282 -1.06 18.49 -20.85
C LYS A 282 0.13 17.52 -21.08
N PRO A 283 1.36 17.99 -21.37
CA PRO A 283 2.54 17.12 -21.45
C PRO A 283 2.79 16.29 -20.18
N LEU A 284 2.60 16.87 -19.00
CA LEU A 284 2.78 16.18 -17.71
C LEU A 284 1.77 15.03 -17.55
N LEU A 285 0.48 15.31 -17.79
CA LEU A 285 -0.57 14.29 -17.74
C LEU A 285 -0.33 13.18 -18.77
N LEU A 286 0.05 13.56 -20.00
CA LEU A 286 0.33 12.61 -21.06
C LEU A 286 1.51 11.69 -20.70
N LEU A 287 2.60 12.24 -20.17
CA LEU A 287 3.75 11.46 -19.71
C LEU A 287 3.33 10.47 -18.61
N LEU A 288 2.60 10.94 -17.60
CA LEU A 288 2.13 10.08 -16.50
C LEU A 288 1.16 9.00 -16.98
N ALA A 289 0.26 9.29 -17.93
CA ALA A 289 -0.63 8.29 -18.52
C ALA A 289 0.18 7.19 -19.24
N LYS A 290 1.21 7.57 -20.01
CA LYS A 290 2.10 6.60 -20.66
C LYS A 290 2.96 5.81 -19.69
N MET A 291 3.38 6.42 -18.57
CA MET A 291 4.04 5.67 -17.50
C MET A 291 3.08 4.70 -16.82
N TYR A 292 1.82 5.10 -16.59
CA TYR A 292 0.81 4.26 -15.96
C TYR A 292 0.48 3.01 -16.79
N GLU A 293 0.40 3.16 -18.12
CA GLU A 293 0.23 2.03 -19.07
C GLU A 293 1.34 0.96 -18.93
N LYS A 294 2.54 1.35 -18.50
CA LYS A 294 3.71 0.46 -18.35
C LYS A 294 3.95 0.00 -16.91
N GLN A 295 3.57 0.82 -15.93
CA GLN A 295 3.84 0.60 -14.52
C GLN A 295 2.64 1.03 -13.66
N GLN A 296 1.77 0.09 -13.32
CA GLN A 296 0.54 0.35 -12.57
C GLN A 296 0.79 0.73 -11.10
N ARG A 297 1.95 0.41 -10.51
CA ARG A 297 2.31 0.88 -9.15
C ARG A 297 2.38 2.41 -9.06
N LEU A 298 2.56 3.11 -10.19
CA LEU A 298 2.52 4.56 -10.29
C LEU A 298 1.27 5.17 -9.65
N GLY A 299 0.12 4.51 -9.81
CA GLY A 299 -1.17 5.03 -9.35
C GLY A 299 -1.23 5.26 -7.84
N TYR A 300 -0.96 4.22 -7.05
CA TYR A 300 -0.96 4.36 -5.59
C TYR A 300 0.29 5.10 -5.05
N PHE A 301 1.39 5.14 -5.81
CA PHE A 301 2.52 6.05 -5.51
C PHE A 301 2.08 7.51 -5.62
N PHE A 302 1.24 7.83 -6.59
CA PHE A 302 0.68 9.18 -6.74
C PHE A 302 -0.32 9.50 -5.62
N LEU A 303 -1.17 8.55 -5.22
CA LEU A 303 -2.05 8.71 -4.05
C LEU A 303 -1.25 8.96 -2.76
N TYR A 304 -0.15 8.23 -2.56
CA TYR A 304 0.78 8.48 -1.46
C TYR A 304 1.35 9.89 -1.51
N PHE A 305 1.83 10.33 -2.67
CA PHE A 305 2.32 11.70 -2.83
C PHE A 305 1.27 12.76 -2.49
N LEU A 306 0.02 12.60 -2.94
CA LEU A 306 -1.07 13.55 -2.69
C LEU A 306 -1.49 13.62 -1.21
N GLN A 307 -1.44 12.49 -0.51
CA GLN A 307 -1.73 12.43 0.92
C GLN A 307 -0.71 13.23 1.76
N TYR A 308 0.58 13.17 1.39
CA TYR A 308 1.66 13.65 2.25
C TYR A 308 2.31 14.96 1.81
N ASN A 309 2.15 15.39 0.55
CA ASN A 309 2.71 16.65 0.06
C ASN A 309 1.72 17.85 0.14
N GLY A 310 0.66 17.70 0.94
CA GLY A 310 -0.42 18.69 1.08
C GLY A 310 -0.06 19.96 1.86
N SER A 311 1.14 20.05 2.44
CA SER A 311 1.67 21.29 3.06
C SER A 311 2.29 22.22 2.01
N THR A 312 3.07 21.68 1.08
CA THR A 312 3.74 22.42 0.00
C THR A 312 2.78 22.75 -1.14
N ILE A 313 1.87 21.83 -1.44
CA ILE A 313 0.82 22.03 -2.44
C ILE A 313 -0.42 22.53 -1.69
N LYS A 314 -0.71 23.84 -1.78
CA LYS A 314 -1.85 24.53 -1.11
C LYS A 314 -3.25 23.97 -1.45
N SER A 315 -3.31 22.92 -2.25
CA SER A 315 -4.51 22.29 -2.76
C SER A 315 -4.50 20.81 -2.38
N LYS A 316 -5.24 20.43 -1.34
CA LYS A 316 -5.51 19.02 -0.97
C LYS A 316 -6.54 18.38 -1.93
N THR A 317 -6.48 18.71 -3.21
CA THR A 317 -7.48 18.27 -4.19
C THR A 317 -7.00 17.02 -4.90
N MET A 318 -7.93 16.09 -5.14
CA MET A 318 -7.66 14.92 -5.97
C MET A 318 -7.65 15.24 -7.47
N THR A 319 -7.74 16.51 -7.86
CA THR A 319 -7.90 16.93 -9.25
C THR A 319 -6.80 16.40 -10.16
N PRO A 320 -5.49 16.49 -9.82
CA PRO A 320 -4.42 15.91 -10.65
C PRO A 320 -4.58 14.42 -10.94
N TYR A 321 -4.98 13.63 -9.94
CA TYR A 321 -5.22 12.20 -10.09
C TYR A 321 -6.49 11.92 -10.91
N LYS A 322 -7.55 12.72 -10.71
CA LYS A 322 -8.79 12.64 -11.51
C LYS A 322 -8.54 12.97 -12.98
N ASP A 323 -7.71 13.96 -13.27
CA ASP A 323 -7.34 14.32 -14.64
C ASP A 323 -6.55 13.20 -15.30
N LEU A 324 -5.65 12.55 -14.54
CA LEU A 324 -4.93 11.36 -15.00
C LEU A 324 -5.90 10.20 -15.28
N ALA A 325 -6.84 9.92 -14.37
CA ALA A 325 -7.86 8.87 -14.56
C ALA A 325 -8.64 9.06 -15.86
N LYS A 326 -9.15 10.28 -16.09
CA LYS A 326 -9.84 10.64 -17.33
C LYS A 326 -8.98 10.42 -18.57
N LEU A 327 -7.70 10.78 -18.52
CA LEU A 327 -6.81 10.66 -19.66
C LEU A 327 -6.48 9.19 -19.99
N VAL A 328 -6.38 8.34 -18.98
CA VAL A 328 -6.21 6.88 -19.14
C VAL A 328 -7.51 6.19 -19.60
N GLY A 329 -8.64 6.88 -19.52
CA GLY A 329 -9.95 6.38 -19.97
C GLY A 329 -10.79 5.73 -18.86
N ASN A 330 -10.40 5.93 -17.59
CA ASN A 330 -11.13 5.43 -16.43
C ASN A 330 -11.94 6.55 -15.76
N SER A 331 -13.04 6.18 -15.11
CA SER A 331 -13.62 7.02 -14.06
C SER A 331 -12.67 7.08 -12.84
N LEU A 332 -12.90 8.07 -11.96
CA LEU A 332 -12.13 8.19 -10.72
C LEU A 332 -12.26 6.93 -9.86
N ASP A 333 -13.48 6.39 -9.76
CA ASP A 333 -13.78 5.23 -8.92
C ASP A 333 -13.11 3.96 -9.44
N GLU A 334 -13.14 3.72 -10.76
CA GLU A 334 -12.46 2.57 -11.39
C GLU A 334 -10.95 2.61 -11.18
N MET A 335 -10.32 3.79 -11.36
CA MET A 335 -8.86 3.92 -11.18
C MET A 335 -8.47 3.78 -9.70
N LEU A 336 -9.22 4.40 -8.78
CA LEU A 336 -9.00 4.25 -7.34
C LEU A 336 -9.12 2.80 -6.91
N GLU A 337 -10.14 2.08 -7.40
CA GLU A 337 -10.30 0.67 -7.12
C GLU A 337 -9.07 -0.11 -7.62
N GLN A 338 -8.70 0.04 -8.89
CA GLN A 338 -7.55 -0.66 -9.48
C GLN A 338 -6.24 -0.40 -8.70
N ASP A 339 -5.95 0.86 -8.40
CA ASP A 339 -4.70 1.24 -7.75
C ASP A 339 -4.65 0.79 -6.28
N LEU A 340 -5.77 0.89 -5.56
CA LEU A 340 -5.85 0.41 -4.18
C LEU A 340 -5.81 -1.13 -4.11
N LYS A 341 -6.33 -1.84 -5.12
CA LYS A 341 -6.19 -3.30 -5.24
C LYS A 341 -4.72 -3.70 -5.33
N ILE A 342 -3.94 -3.02 -6.17
CA ILE A 342 -2.50 -3.27 -6.33
C ILE A 342 -1.78 -2.89 -5.03
N CYS A 343 -2.09 -1.73 -4.45
CA CYS A 343 -1.53 -1.28 -3.19
C CYS A 343 -1.76 -2.29 -2.06
N ALA A 344 -2.98 -2.82 -1.89
CA ALA A 344 -3.28 -3.80 -0.86
C ALA A 344 -2.50 -5.11 -1.02
N ARG A 345 -2.23 -5.52 -2.27
CA ARG A 345 -1.43 -6.72 -2.57
C ARG A 345 0.06 -6.48 -2.30
N ASP A 346 0.57 -5.32 -2.69
CA ASP A 346 1.99 -5.01 -2.63
C ASP A 346 2.40 -4.56 -1.22
N ASP A 347 1.61 -3.70 -0.57
CA ASP A 347 1.81 -3.20 0.79
C ASP A 347 0.48 -2.84 1.51
N TYR A 348 -0.05 -3.80 2.27
CA TYR A 348 -1.30 -3.61 3.02
C TYR A 348 -1.23 -2.47 4.06
N ARG A 349 -0.03 -2.15 4.59
CA ARG A 349 0.14 -1.05 5.55
C ARG A 349 -0.10 0.28 4.86
N LEU A 350 0.48 0.46 3.66
CA LEU A 350 0.22 1.64 2.84
C LEU A 350 -1.25 1.73 2.41
N PHE A 351 -1.89 0.61 2.08
CA PHE A 351 -3.31 0.59 1.76
C PHE A 351 -4.17 1.19 2.90
N PHE A 352 -4.00 0.70 4.14
CA PHE A 352 -4.73 1.24 5.29
C PHE A 352 -4.40 2.71 5.58
N LEU A 353 -3.19 3.15 5.25
CA LEU A 353 -2.74 4.53 5.39
C LEU A 353 -3.41 5.49 4.41
N LEU A 354 -3.63 5.04 3.17
CA LEU A 354 -4.27 5.83 2.12
C LEU A 354 -5.79 5.90 2.28
N LEU A 355 -6.39 4.87 2.89
CA LEU A 355 -7.84 4.68 2.95
C LEU A 355 -8.59 5.91 3.51
N PRO A 356 -8.21 6.51 4.67
CA PRO A 356 -8.92 7.69 5.19
C PRO A 356 -8.87 8.90 4.26
N HIS A 357 -7.76 9.10 3.53
CA HIS A 357 -7.61 10.20 2.59
C HIS A 357 -8.53 10.02 1.38
N VAL A 358 -8.52 8.81 0.80
CA VAL A 358 -9.35 8.49 -0.36
C VAL A 358 -10.84 8.62 0.00
N TYR A 359 -11.26 8.10 1.15
CA TYR A 359 -12.64 8.26 1.63
C TYR A 359 -13.02 9.73 1.82
N LYS A 360 -12.17 10.52 2.50
CA LYS A 360 -12.44 11.95 2.71
C LYS A 360 -12.52 12.72 1.40
N ALA A 361 -11.62 12.45 0.47
CA ALA A 361 -11.64 13.04 -0.85
C ALA A 361 -12.94 12.70 -1.57
N CYS A 362 -13.34 11.42 -1.63
CA CYS A 362 -14.57 10.98 -2.29
C CYS A 362 -15.83 11.59 -1.65
N LEU A 363 -15.91 11.68 -0.31
CA LEU A 363 -17.05 12.28 0.41
C LEU A 363 -17.20 13.79 0.14
N LEU A 364 -16.10 14.52 -0.05
CA LEU A 364 -16.13 15.94 -0.43
C LEU A 364 -16.62 16.17 -1.87
N TYR A 365 -16.53 15.15 -2.74
CA TYR A 365 -17.05 15.20 -4.10
C TYR A 365 -18.54 14.83 -4.17
N THR A 366 -19.01 13.88 -3.37
CA THR A 366 -20.44 13.51 -3.36
C THR A 366 -21.32 14.58 -2.69
N SER A 367 -20.79 15.29 -1.69
CA SER A 367 -21.50 16.38 -1.02
C SER A 367 -21.60 17.68 -1.83
N ARG A 368 -20.96 17.77 -3.01
CA ARG A 368 -21.11 18.89 -3.97
C ARG A 368 -22.11 18.61 -5.09
N CYS A 369 -22.80 17.45 -5.05
CA CYS A 369 -23.84 17.08 -6.02
C CYS A 369 -25.24 16.98 -5.38
N ALA A 370 -25.49 17.68 -4.27
CA ALA A 370 -26.82 17.83 -3.66
C ALA A 370 -27.29 19.28 -3.77
#